data_AF-A0A251S8E7-F1
#
_entry.id   AF-A0A251S8E7-F1
#
_cell.length_a   1.000
_cell.length_b   1.000
_cell.length_c   1.000
_cell.angle_alpha   90.00
_cell.angle_beta   90.00
_cell.angle_gamma   90.00
#
_symmetry.space_group_name_H-M   'P 1'
#
loop_
_entity.id
_entity.type
_entity.pdbx_description
1 polymer ?
#
loop_
_entity_poly.entity_id
_entity_poly.type
_entity_poly.pdbx_seq_one_letter_code
_entity_poly.pdbx_strand_id
1 'polypeptide(L)' 'MFMLSAACCNGIKGLNAAAKSTADKKTACGCLKNAYQSISGIKADNASGLPKKCGVNIPYKISMSTNCNNIK' A
#
# COMPACT_ATOMS: atom_id res chain seq x y z
N MET A 1 -2.07 -4.22 -22.09
CA MET A 1 -2.31 -4.74 -20.73
C MET A 1 -1.28 -4.11 -19.81
N PHE A 2 -1.71 -3.32 -18.83
CA PHE A 2 -0.85 -2.45 -18.02
C PHE A 2 0.28 -3.26 -17.37
N MET A 3 1.53 -2.85 -17.60
CA MET A 3 2.77 -3.47 -17.10
C MET A 3 2.92 -3.27 -15.59
N LEU A 4 2.00 -3.79 -14.80
CA LEU A 4 2.24 -4.03 -13.38
C LEU A 4 2.75 -5.46 -13.27
N SER A 5 4.00 -5.62 -12.84
CA SER A 5 4.60 -6.95 -12.79
C SER A 5 3.81 -7.86 -11.86
N ALA A 6 3.70 -9.14 -12.22
CA ALA A 6 3.08 -10.15 -11.35
C ALA A 6 3.72 -10.14 -9.95
N ALA A 7 5.05 -9.94 -9.89
CA ALA A 7 5.79 -9.79 -8.65
C ALA A 7 5.29 -8.62 -7.77
N CYS A 8 4.98 -7.46 -8.37
CA CYS A 8 4.45 -6.31 -7.62
C CYS A 8 3.10 -6.65 -6.97
N CYS A 9 2.17 -7.23 -7.72
CA CYS A 9 0.87 -7.60 -7.17
C CYS A 9 0.95 -8.75 -6.16
N ASN A 10 1.86 -9.70 -6.35
CA ASN A 10 2.11 -10.75 -5.37
C ASN A 10 2.64 -10.17 -4.05
N GLY A 11 3.52 -9.17 -4.11
CA GLY A 11 3.98 -8.44 -2.93
C GLY A 11 2.85 -7.73 -2.19
N ILE A 12 1.97 -7.02 -2.92
CA ILE A 12 0.83 -6.31 -2.32
C ILE A 12 -0.15 -7.30 -1.66
N LYS A 13 -0.47 -8.40 -2.35
CA LYS A 13 -1.33 -9.46 -1.80
C LYS A 13 -0.71 -10.11 -0.56
N GLY A 14 0.60 -10.39 -0.59
CA GLY A 14 1.34 -10.94 0.54
C GLY A 14 1.34 -10.02 1.75
N LEU A 15 1.60 -8.73 1.54
CA LEU A 15 1.54 -7.73 2.61
C LEU A 15 0.14 -7.65 3.24
N ASN A 16 -0.91 -7.65 2.41
CA ASN A 16 -2.29 -7.64 2.89
C ASN A 16 -2.66 -8.93 3.64
N ALA A 17 -2.17 -10.09 3.21
CA ALA A 17 -2.38 -11.36 3.88
C ALA A 17 -1.62 -11.46 5.22
N ALA A 18 -0.48 -10.79 5.34
CA ALA A 18 0.30 -10.69 6.58
C ALA A 18 -0.29 -9.67 7.56
N ALA A 19 -0.85 -8.56 7.08
CA ALA A 19 -1.41 -7.48 7.90
C ALA A 19 -2.83 -7.80 8.44
N LYS A 20 -2.94 -8.86 9.26
CA LYS A 20 -4.24 -9.34 9.77
C LYS A 20 -4.77 -8.53 10.94
N SER A 21 -3.90 -8.16 11.88
CA SER A 21 -4.30 -7.40 13.06
C SER A 21 -4.27 -5.89 12.82
N THR A 22 -4.98 -5.12 13.64
CA THR A 22 -4.89 -3.65 13.64
C THR A 22 -3.45 -3.18 13.81
N ALA A 23 -2.67 -3.84 14.68
CA ALA A 23 -1.27 -3.51 14.91
C ALA A 23 -0.43 -3.73 13.64
N ASP A 24 -0.60 -4.88 12.96
CA ASP A 24 0.14 -5.17 11.72
C ASP A 24 -0.21 -4.19 10.61
N LYS A 25 -1.50 -3.82 10.47
CA LYS A 25 -1.92 -2.83 9.47
C LYS A 25 -1.32 -1.45 9.75
N LYS A 26 -1.22 -1.04 11.02
CA LYS A 26 -0.56 0.21 11.42
C LYS A 26 0.92 0.19 11.08
N THR A 27 1.61 -0.92 11.39
CA THR A 27 3.01 -1.14 11.03
C THR A 27 3.23 -1.10 9.53
N ALA A 28 2.44 -1.87 8.76
CA ALA A 28 2.50 -1.89 7.30
C ALA A 28 2.25 -0.50 6.71
N CYS A 29 1.28 0.24 7.21
CA CYS A 29 1.05 1.63 6.81
C CYS A 29 2.26 2.52 7.06
N GLY A 30 2.90 2.41 8.23
CA GLY A 30 4.13 3.16 8.54
C GLY A 30 5.25 2.85 7.56
N CYS A 31 5.48 1.56 7.28
CA CYS A 31 6.46 1.12 6.27
C CYS A 31 6.16 1.68 4.88
N LEU A 32 4.90 1.59 4.43
CA LEU A 32 4.46 2.10 3.13
C LEU A 32 4.61 3.62 3.04
N LYS A 33 4.30 4.35 4.10
CA LYS A 33 4.47 5.81 4.18
C LYS A 33 5.94 6.20 4.03
N ASN A 34 6.83 5.53 4.76
CA ASN A 34 8.27 5.80 4.68
C ASN A 34 8.82 5.46 3.28
N ALA A 35 8.43 4.32 2.71
CA ALA A 35 8.82 3.94 1.35
C ALA A 35 8.31 4.92 0.29
N TYR A 36 7.09 5.45 0.47
CA TYR A 36 6.57 6.48 -0.41
C TYR A 36 7.40 7.76 -0.34
N GLN A 37 7.81 8.18 0.86
CA GLN A 37 8.62 9.39 1.08
C GLN A 37 10.04 9.28 0.55
N SER A 38 10.62 8.07 0.49
CA SER A 38 11.98 7.87 -0.01
C SER A 38 12.09 7.88 -1.54
N ILE A 39 10.97 7.77 -2.27
CA ILE A 39 10.96 7.74 -3.73
C ILE A 39 10.71 9.16 -4.27
N SER A 40 11.78 9.78 -4.80
CA SER A 40 11.65 11.05 -5.52
C SER A 40 10.87 10.87 -6.83
N GLY A 41 9.93 11.77 -7.12
CA GLY A 41 9.14 11.74 -8.35
C GLY A 41 8.03 10.68 -8.41
N ILE A 42 7.66 10.08 -7.28
CA ILE A 42 6.57 9.09 -7.22
C ILE A 42 5.24 9.68 -7.76
N LYS A 43 4.60 8.94 -8.66
CA LYS A 43 3.28 9.28 -9.20
C LYS A 43 2.20 8.84 -8.21
N ALA A 44 1.63 9.79 -7.47
CA ALA A 44 0.65 9.53 -6.42
C ALA A 44 -0.57 8.73 -6.89
N ASP A 45 -1.07 9.03 -8.09
CA ASP A 45 -2.22 8.33 -8.67
C ASP A 45 -1.92 6.86 -8.98
N ASN A 46 -0.68 6.56 -9.38
CA ASN A 46 -0.26 5.19 -9.62
C ASN A 46 -0.15 4.41 -8.31
N ALA A 47 0.50 4.99 -7.31
CA ALA A 47 0.69 4.37 -6.01
C ALA A 47 -0.63 4.13 -5.26
N SER A 48 -1.52 5.13 -5.23
CA SER A 48 -2.83 5.01 -4.60
C SER A 48 -3.77 4.03 -5.32
N GLY A 49 -3.58 3.85 -6.65
CA GLY A 49 -4.34 2.89 -7.46
C GLY A 49 -3.84 1.44 -7.42
N LEU A 50 -2.64 1.18 -6.86
CA LEU A 50 -2.03 -0.15 -6.83
C LEU A 50 -2.91 -1.23 -6.19
N PRO A 51 -3.53 -1.02 -5.00
CA PRO A 51 -4.35 -2.05 -4.38
C PRO A 51 -5.48 -2.51 -5.29
N LYS A 52 -6.23 -1.55 -5.86
CA LYS A 52 -7.33 -1.83 -6.79
C LYS A 52 -6.84 -2.54 -8.05
N LYS A 53 -5.72 -2.11 -8.63
CA LYS A 53 -5.11 -2.76 -9.81
C LYS A 53 -4.66 -4.20 -9.54
N CYS A 54 -4.30 -4.52 -8.29
CA CYS A 54 -3.91 -5.87 -7.88
C CYS A 54 -5.06 -6.72 -7.30
N GLY A 55 -6.30 -6.22 -7.32
CA GLY A 55 -7.46 -6.91 -6.77
C GLY A 55 -7.45 -7.01 -5.23
N VAL A 56 -6.75 -6.11 -4.56
CA VAL A 56 -6.69 -6.02 -3.10
C VAL A 56 -7.57 -4.87 -2.64
N ASN A 57 -8.53 -5.17 -1.75
CA ASN A 57 -9.39 -4.16 -1.15
C ASN A 57 -8.86 -3.77 0.22
N ILE A 58 -8.45 -2.51 0.35
CA ILE A 58 -7.92 -1.95 1.59
C ILE A 58 -8.81 -0.76 1.97
N PRO A 59 -9.31 -0.65 3.20
CA PRO A 59 -10.24 0.42 3.60
C PRO A 59 -9.57 1.79 3.79
N TYR A 60 -8.33 1.98 3.32
CA TYR A 60 -7.61 3.24 3.42
C TYR A 60 -6.80 3.52 2.14
N LYS A 61 -6.58 4.81 1.85
CA LYS A 61 -5.72 5.23 0.74
C LYS A 61 -4.25 5.20 1.16
N ILE A 62 -3.37 4.74 0.27
CA ILE A 62 -1.92 4.85 0.43
C ILE A 62 -1.48 6.20 -0.13
N SER A 63 -1.02 7.10 0.74
CA SER A 63 -0.59 8.46 0.40
C SER A 63 0.41 8.99 1.43
N MET A 64 1.09 10.10 1.12
CA MET A 64 2.01 10.76 2.08
C MET A 64 1.30 11.25 3.35
N SER A 65 0.02 11.61 3.23
CA SER A 65 -0.80 12.16 4.32
C SER A 65 -1.62 11.08 5.04
N THR A 66 -1.46 9.80 4.69
CA THR A 66 -2.17 8.72 5.35
C THR A 66 -1.80 8.69 6.84
N ASN A 67 -2.81 8.90 7.69
CA ASN A 67 -2.65 8.80 9.13
C ASN A 67 -2.78 7.34 9.56
N CYS A 68 -1.64 6.66 9.74
CA CYS A 68 -1.58 5.25 10.12
C CYS A 68 -2.25 4.97 11.46
N ASN A 69 -2.35 5.94 12.38
CA ASN A 69 -2.95 5.72 13.70
C ASN A 69 -4.46 5.46 13.65
N ASN A 70 -5.14 5.91 12.60
CA ASN A 70 -6.59 5.77 12.41
C ASN A 70 -7.00 4.44 11.75
N ILE A 71 -6.03 3.58 11.40
CA ILE A 71 -6.32 2.28 10.79
C ILE A 71 -6.85 1.31 11.86
N LYS A 72 -7.93 0.60 11.50
CA LYS A 72 -8.61 -0.42 12.30
C LYS A 72 -8.39 -1.82 11.72
#